data_AF-A0A445H362-F1
#
_entry.id   AF-A0A445H362-F1
#
_cell.length_a   1.000
_cell.length_b   1.000
_cell.length_c   1.000
_cell.angle_alpha   90.00
_cell.angle_beta   90.00
_cell.angle_gamma   90.00
#
_symmetry.space_group_name_H-M   'P 1'
#
loop_
_entity.id
_entity.type
_entity.pdbx_description
1 polymer ?
#
loop_
_entity_poly.entity_id
_entity_poly.type
_entity_poly.pdbx_seq_one_letter_code
_entity_poly.pdbx_strand_id
1 'polypeptide(L)'
;MADSSSNLKSDAIMEQMKQHLATDSGKQVTKKIGLVYQIQIAPKKLGIDEVVYTVDLRKGEVTKGPYEGGKPDASFSFKDEDFVKVALGKMNPQIAFMSG
;
A
#
# COMPACT_ATOMS: atom_id res chain seq x y z
N MET A 1 10.74 16.57 -14.55
CA MET A 1 9.78 15.50 -14.23
C MET A 1 10.45 14.65 -13.18
N ALA A 2 9.84 14.45 -12.01
CA ALA A 2 10.50 13.79 -10.89
C ALA A 2 10.47 12.26 -11.09
N ASP A 3 11.54 11.73 -11.64
CA ASP A 3 11.90 10.32 -11.58
C ASP A 3 12.25 9.94 -10.13
N SER A 4 11.25 9.86 -9.24
CA SER A 4 11.44 9.28 -7.91
C SER A 4 11.45 7.75 -8.02
N SER A 5 12.51 7.24 -8.65
CA SER A 5 13.02 5.88 -8.50
C SER A 5 13.70 5.71 -7.13
N SER A 6 13.05 6.21 -6.07
CA SER A 6 13.34 5.80 -4.71
C SER A 6 12.96 4.31 -4.64
N ASN A 7 13.97 3.46 -4.62
CA ASN A 7 13.83 2.01 -4.44
C ASN A 7 13.38 1.75 -3.00
N LEU A 8 12.10 2.03 -2.72
CA LEU A 8 11.48 1.84 -1.42
C LEU A 8 11.46 0.35 -1.12
N LYS A 9 11.76 -0.01 0.13
CA LYS A 9 11.67 -1.42 0.55
C LYS A 9 10.23 -1.93 0.45
N SER A 10 9.25 -1.04 0.56
CA SER A 10 7.84 -1.32 0.32
C SER A 10 7.53 -1.75 -1.10
N ASP A 11 8.34 -1.42 -2.11
CA ASP A 11 8.07 -1.74 -3.51
C ASP A 11 8.01 -3.26 -3.73
N ALA A 12 8.96 -4.01 -3.12
CA ALA A 12 8.95 -5.46 -3.13
C ALA A 12 7.69 -6.04 -2.45
N ILE A 13 7.21 -5.42 -1.37
CA ILE A 13 5.98 -5.82 -0.69
C ILE A 13 4.75 -5.56 -1.57
N MET A 14 4.70 -4.42 -2.26
CA MET A 14 3.61 -4.08 -3.19
C MET A 14 3.56 -5.07 -4.36
N GLU A 15 4.72 -5.48 -4.88
CA GLU A 15 4.80 -6.49 -5.92
C GLU A 15 4.31 -7.86 -5.40
N GLN A 16 4.72 -8.26 -4.19
CA GLN A 16 4.20 -9.47 -3.55
C GLN A 16 2.69 -9.40 -3.32
N MET A 17 2.15 -8.24 -2.91
CA MET A 17 0.71 -8.03 -2.79
C MET A 17 0.01 -8.21 -4.13
N LYS A 18 0.55 -7.65 -5.22
CA LYS A 18 0.01 -7.82 -6.58
C LYS A 18 -0.02 -9.30 -6.98
N GLN A 19 1.06 -10.03 -6.72
CA GLN A 19 1.12 -11.46 -6.99
C GLN A 19 0.12 -12.24 -6.14
N HIS A 20 -0.03 -11.89 -4.86
CA HIS A 20 -1.00 -12.53 -3.97
C HIS A 20 -2.43 -12.26 -4.42
N LEU A 21 -2.76 -11.03 -4.85
CA LEU A 21 -4.08 -10.67 -5.36
C LEU A 21 -4.46 -11.42 -6.65
N ALA A 22 -3.47 -11.80 -7.46
CA ALA A 22 -3.68 -12.65 -8.62
C ALA A 22 -4.03 -14.12 -8.27
N THR A 23 -3.74 -14.58 -7.04
CA THR A 23 -4.09 -15.93 -6.57
C THR A 23 -5.56 -16.07 -6.17
N ASP A 24 -6.06 -17.29 -6.05
CA ASP A 24 -7.43 -17.56 -5.58
C ASP A 24 -7.69 -17.05 -4.15
N SER A 25 -6.67 -17.06 -3.28
CA SER A 25 -6.76 -16.45 -1.95
C SER A 25 -6.94 -14.93 -2.03
N GLY A 26 -6.20 -14.28 -2.92
CA GLY A 26 -6.35 -12.86 -3.22
C GLY A 26 -7.75 -12.52 -3.73
N LYS A 27 -8.28 -13.32 -4.66
CA LYS A 27 -9.65 -13.16 -5.18
C LYS A 27 -10.73 -13.32 -4.12
N GLN A 28 -10.51 -14.13 -3.08
CA GLN A 28 -11.42 -14.20 -1.95
C GLN A 28 -11.40 -12.93 -1.11
N VAL A 29 -10.21 -12.32 -0.93
CA VAL A 29 -10.06 -11.04 -0.23
C VAL A 29 -10.75 -9.92 -1.01
N THR A 30 -10.57 -9.87 -2.33
CA THR A 30 -11.23 -8.86 -3.18
C THR A 30 -12.75 -8.98 -3.13
N LYS A 31 -13.28 -10.20 -3.16
CA LYS A 31 -14.73 -10.46 -3.00
C LYS A 31 -15.28 -10.10 -1.62
N LYS A 32 -14.50 -10.29 -0.55
CA LYS A 32 -14.92 -9.98 0.82
C LYS A 32 -14.83 -8.50 1.16
N ILE A 33 -13.75 -7.83 0.73
CA ILE A 33 -13.49 -6.44 1.09
C ILE A 33 -14.08 -5.51 0.03
N GLY A 34 -13.71 -5.65 -1.24
CA GLY A 34 -14.26 -4.85 -2.34
C GLY A 34 -14.06 -3.34 -2.19
N LEU A 35 -12.95 -2.91 -1.59
CA LEU A 35 -12.63 -1.49 -1.37
C LEU A 35 -11.33 -1.10 -2.08
N VAL A 36 -11.18 0.19 -2.37
CA VAL A 36 -9.98 0.78 -2.94
C VAL A 36 -9.19 1.46 -1.83
N TYR A 37 -7.96 0.99 -1.63
CA TYR A 37 -7.04 1.54 -0.65
C TYR A 37 -5.94 2.33 -1.33
N GLN A 38 -5.60 3.48 -0.77
CA GLN A 38 -4.47 4.28 -1.19
C GLN A 38 -3.41 4.25 -0.09
N ILE A 39 -2.20 3.82 -0.43
CA ILE A 39 -1.08 3.72 0.49
C ILE A 39 -0.02 4.73 0.06
N GLN A 40 0.22 5.72 0.90
CA GLN A 40 1.22 6.75 0.71
C GLN A 40 2.46 6.35 1.52
N ILE A 41 3.55 6.01 0.84
CA ILE A 41 4.79 5.61 1.47
C ILE A 41 5.80 6.75 1.42
N ALA A 42 6.18 7.24 2.60
CA ALA A 42 7.24 8.22 2.75
C ALA A 42 8.61 7.54 2.87
N PRO A 43 9.61 7.89 2.03
CA PRO A 43 10.96 7.32 2.12
C PRO A 43 11.68 7.67 3.42
N LYS A 44 11.44 8.87 3.97
CA LYS A 44 12.08 9.35 5.21
C LYS A 44 11.08 9.93 6.20
N LYS A 45 10.19 10.82 5.75
CA LYS A 45 9.27 11.56 6.61
C LYS A 45 7.91 11.70 5.95
N LEU A 46 6.87 11.31 6.68
CA LEU A 46 5.46 11.47 6.27
C LEU A 46 5.22 12.91 5.80
N GLY A 47 4.54 13.07 4.66
CA GLY A 47 4.31 14.35 4.00
C GLY A 47 5.42 14.84 3.06
N ILE A 48 6.53 14.12 2.88
CA ILE A 48 7.66 14.55 2.02
C ILE A 48 8.08 13.42 1.07
N ASP A 49 8.07 13.71 -0.23
CA ASP A 49 8.45 12.77 -1.31
C ASP A 49 7.70 11.43 -1.24
N GLU A 50 6.41 11.50 -0.87
CA GLU A 50 5.58 10.33 -0.69
C GLU A 50 5.25 9.67 -2.02
N VAL A 51 5.50 8.37 -2.07
CA VAL A 51 5.12 7.54 -3.19
C VAL A 51 3.74 6.98 -2.92
N VAL A 52 2.80 7.32 -3.79
CA VAL A 52 1.42 6.84 -3.70
C VAL A 52 1.32 5.50 -4.42
N TYR A 53 0.75 4.52 -3.75
CA TYR A 53 0.35 3.23 -4.29
C TYR A 53 -1.15 3.07 -4.14
N THR A 54 -1.80 2.58 -5.18
CA THR A 54 -3.23 2.31 -5.20
C THR A 54 -3.42 0.80 -5.22
N VAL A 55 -4.16 0.30 -4.23
CA VAL A 55 -4.54 -1.10 -4.09
C VAL A 55 -6.04 -1.20 -4.30
N ASP A 56 -6.42 -1.54 -5.52
CA ASP A 56 -7.81 -1.75 -5.90
C ASP A 56 -8.21 -3.20 -5.57
N LEU A 57 -8.79 -3.42 -4.39
CA LEU A 57 -9.32 -4.75 -4.03
C LEU A 57 -10.70 -5.02 -4.64
N ARG A 58 -11.26 -4.13 -5.47
CA ARG A 58 -12.45 -4.46 -6.27
C ARG A 58 -12.03 -5.24 -7.51
N LYS A 59 -10.93 -4.81 -8.13
CA LYS A 59 -10.34 -5.44 -9.32
C LYS A 59 -9.26 -6.48 -8.97
N GLY A 60 -8.64 -6.38 -7.79
CA GLY A 60 -7.48 -7.17 -7.39
C GLY A 60 -6.18 -6.67 -8.02
N GLU A 61 -6.05 -5.36 -8.20
CA GLU A 61 -4.91 -4.74 -8.86
C GLU A 61 -4.15 -3.82 -7.90
N VAL A 62 -2.82 -3.77 -8.07
CA VAL A 62 -1.94 -2.84 -7.38
C VAL A 62 -1.22 -2.01 -8.43
N THR A 63 -1.36 -0.69 -8.35
CA THR A 63 -0.74 0.27 -9.26
C THR A 63 0.04 1.30 -8.46
N LYS A 64 1.14 1.79 -9.04
CA LYS A 64 1.91 2.90 -8.47
C LYS A 64 1.35 4.20 -9.04
N GLY A 65 0.88 5.09 -8.18
CA GLY A 65 0.24 6.35 -8.53
C GLY A 65 -1.06 6.60 -7.75
N PRO A 66 -1.59 7.83 -7.85
CA PRO A 66 -2.88 8.18 -7.28
C PRO A 66 -4.01 7.39 -7.93
N TYR A 67 -5.10 7.16 -7.19
CA TYR A 67 -6.25 6.43 -7.72
C TYR A 67 -6.94 7.25 -8.81
N GLU A 68 -7.03 6.71 -10.02
CA GLU A 68 -7.66 7.39 -11.17
C GLU A 68 -9.19 7.29 -11.14
N GLY A 69 -9.76 6.34 -10.40
CA GLY A 69 -11.21 6.12 -10.32
C GLY A 69 -11.96 7.09 -9.41
N GLY A 70 -11.31 8.16 -8.93
CA GLY A 70 -11.89 9.17 -8.05
C GLY A 70 -11.31 9.12 -6.65
N LYS A 71 -12.17 9.03 -5.63
CA LYS A 71 -11.73 9.01 -4.22
C LYS A 71 -11.52 7.56 -3.75
N PRO A 72 -10.36 7.22 -3.18
CA PRO A 72 -10.19 5.91 -2.55
C PRO A 72 -11.12 5.78 -1.32
N ASP A 73 -11.52 4.56 -1.00
CA ASP A 73 -12.36 4.29 0.18
C ASP A 73 -11.58 4.58 1.48
N ALA A 74 -10.29 4.26 1.49
CA ALA A 74 -9.40 4.57 2.60
C ALA A 74 -8.00 4.94 2.11
N SER A 75 -7.37 5.89 2.79
CA SER A 75 -5.98 6.28 2.57
C SER A 75 -5.16 6.08 3.83
N PHE A 76 -3.97 5.51 3.66
CA PHE A 76 -3.01 5.30 4.73
C PHE A 76 -1.69 5.95 4.36
N SER A 77 -1.04 6.58 5.33
CA SER A 77 0.30 7.13 5.16
C SER A 77 1.26 6.41 6.10
N PHE A 78 2.30 5.80 5.53
CA PHE A 78 3.32 5.08 6.29
C PHE A 78 4.71 5.58 5.91
N LYS A 79 5.66 5.43 6.82
CA LYS A 79 7.08 5.47 6.44
C LYS A 79 7.46 4.13 5.84
N ASP A 80 8.39 4.12 4.89
CA ASP A 80 8.88 2.90 4.23
C ASP A 80 9.28 1.82 5.24
N GLU A 81 10.03 2.20 6.27
CA GLU A 81 10.50 1.27 7.29
C GLU A 81 9.39 0.68 8.17
N ASP A 82 8.39 1.49 8.54
CA ASP A 82 7.27 1.04 9.38
C ASP A 82 6.32 0.17 8.57
N PHE A 83 6.06 0.53 7.30
CA PHE A 83 5.25 -0.28 6.40
C PHE A 83 5.85 -1.68 6.22
N VAL A 84 7.17 -1.77 6.01
CA VAL A 84 7.84 -3.08 5.89
C VAL A 84 7.74 -3.88 7.18
N LYS A 85 7.90 -3.27 8.36
CA LYS A 85 7.73 -3.99 9.64
C LYS A 85 6.30 -4.49 9.81
N VAL A 86 5.30 -3.68 9.44
CA VAL A 86 3.89 -4.06 9.50
C VAL A 86 3.58 -5.19 8.53
N ALA A 87 4.02 -5.08 7.28
CA ALA A 87 3.81 -6.09 6.25
C ALA A 87 4.49 -7.43 6.58
N LEU A 88 5.68 -7.39 7.20
CA LEU A 88 6.38 -8.58 7.68
C LEU A 88 5.78 -9.16 8.98
N GLY A 89 4.75 -8.54 9.56
CA GLY A 89 4.18 -8.93 10.85
C GLY A 89 5.10 -8.69 12.05
N LYS A 90 6.22 -7.99 11.86
CA LYS A 90 7.14 -7.60 12.95
C LYS A 90 6.59 -6.46 13.80
N MET A 91 5.63 -5.71 13.27
CA MET A 91 4.92 -4.65 13.97
C MET A 91 3.42 -4.88 13.81
N ASN A 92 2.69 -4.88 14.91
CA ASN A 92 1.25 -5.06 14.86
C ASN A 92 0.62 -3.80 14.22
N PRO A 93 -0.12 -3.91 13.10
CA PRO A 93 -0.71 -2.76 12.41
C PRO A 93 -1.61 -1.91 13.30
N GLN A 94 -2.31 -2.53 14.26
CA GLN A 94 -3.15 -1.80 15.21
C GLN A 94 -2.32 -0.93 16.16
N ILE A 95 -1.19 -1.46 16.64
CA ILE A 95 -0.26 -0.71 17.51
C ILE A 95 0.43 0.39 16.70
N ALA A 96 0.84 0.10 15.46
CA ALA A 96 1.44 1.09 14.56
C ALA A 96 0.51 2.29 14.31
N PHE A 97 -0.80 2.04 14.18
CA PHE A 97 -1.81 3.08 14.04
C PHE A 97 -2.06 3.83 15.36
N MET A 98 -2.13 3.14 16.50
CA MET A 98 -2.38 3.76 17.81
C MET A 98 -1.19 4.55 18.36
N SER A 99 0.03 4.22 17.97
CA SER A 99 1.27 4.92 18.37
C SER A 99 1.75 5.96 17.36
N GLY A 100 0.94 6.25 16.33
CA GLY A 100 1.21 7.26 15.30
C GLY A 100 1.16 8.69 15.82
#